data_AF-A0A3D4CHG4-F1
#
_entry.id   AF-A0A3D4CHG4-F1
#
_cell.length_a   1.000
_cell.length_b   1.000
_cell.length_c   1.000
_cell.angle_alpha   90.00
_cell.angle_beta   90.00
_cell.angle_gamma   90.00
#
_symmetry.space_group_name_H-M   'P 1'
#
loop_
_entity.id
_entity.type
_entity.pdbx_description
1 polymer ?
#
loop_
_entity_poly.entity_id
_entity_poly.type
_entity_poly.pdbx_seq_one_letter_code
_entity_poly.pdbx_strand_id
1 'polypeptide(L)'
;MKKLLFIGFILISAQIVNAQEQNVEPTCYQKYAKVFEKRGAYPVEDGTYTDVIITIRKGADADCFYGKVLVKDGKIDVNEIYLSFEDDSYERLVKKYKYDTPVTIINGISKTLVTLDDELINVMFVKKIKPKKKAYKRAADPDFDL
;
A
#
# COMPACT_ATOMS: atom_id res chain seq x y z
N MET A 1 26.48 46.79 -52.28
CA MET A 1 27.44 46.09 -51.39
C MET A 1 26.67 45.48 -50.23
N LYS A 2 26.95 44.21 -49.90
CA LYS A 2 26.57 43.46 -48.68
C LYS A 2 25.05 43.17 -48.54
N LYS A 3 24.53 42.04 -49.03
CA LYS A 3 24.56 40.69 -48.41
C LYS A 3 24.32 40.73 -46.90
N LEU A 4 23.12 40.34 -46.46
CA LEU A 4 22.94 39.40 -45.35
C LEU A 4 21.48 38.92 -45.28
N LEU A 5 21.34 37.62 -45.53
CA LEU A 5 20.16 36.79 -45.36
C LEU A 5 19.90 36.58 -43.87
N PHE A 6 18.65 36.67 -43.42
CA PHE A 6 18.20 36.00 -42.20
C PHE A 6 16.80 35.43 -42.42
N ILE A 7 16.76 34.23 -42.99
CA ILE A 7 15.60 33.33 -42.95
C ILE A 7 15.68 32.63 -41.59
N GLY A 8 14.91 33.14 -40.62
CA GLY A 8 14.74 32.54 -39.31
C GLY A 8 13.81 31.33 -39.41
N PHE A 9 14.40 30.15 -39.52
CA PHE A 9 13.70 28.86 -39.50
C PHE A 9 13.27 28.55 -38.06
N ILE A 10 11.98 28.75 -37.75
CA ILE A 10 11.39 28.36 -36.46
C ILE A 10 11.19 26.84 -36.49
N LEU A 11 12.20 26.09 -36.04
CA LEU A 11 12.09 24.68 -35.67
C LEU A 11 11.39 24.60 -34.32
N ILE A 12 10.08 24.37 -34.34
CA ILE A 12 9.33 23.89 -33.17
C ILE A 12 9.75 22.44 -32.98
N SER A 13 10.76 22.22 -32.14
CA SER A 13 11.06 20.91 -31.60
C SER A 13 9.92 20.53 -30.66
N ALA A 14 9.01 19.69 -31.13
CA ALA A 14 8.10 18.94 -30.28
C ALA A 14 8.96 18.06 -29.35
N GLN A 15 9.21 18.54 -28.14
CA GLN A 15 9.71 17.74 -27.04
C GLN A 15 8.57 16.79 -26.65
N ILE A 16 8.49 15.65 -27.32
CA ILE A 16 7.67 14.53 -26.88
C ILE A 16 8.32 14.05 -25.59
N VAL A 17 7.78 14.47 -24.45
CA VAL A 17 8.21 13.98 -23.15
C VAL A 17 7.79 12.51 -23.10
N ASN A 18 8.72 11.61 -23.45
CA ASN A 18 8.59 10.20 -23.13
C ASN A 18 8.66 10.10 -21.61
N ALA A 19 7.50 10.04 -20.96
CA ALA A 19 7.37 9.51 -19.61
C ALA A 19 7.79 8.04 -19.68
N GLN A 20 9.10 7.78 -19.58
CA GLN A 20 9.60 6.44 -19.36
C GLN A 20 9.05 6.01 -18.00
N GLU A 21 8.13 5.04 -18.00
CA GLU A 21 7.84 4.23 -16.83
C GLU A 21 9.18 3.64 -16.37
N GLN A 22 9.84 4.31 -15.43
CA GLN A 22 10.90 3.68 -14.66
C GLN A 22 10.23 2.47 -13.99
N ASN A 23 10.73 1.27 -14.30
CA ASN A 23 10.36 0.04 -13.59
C ASN A 23 10.85 0.14 -12.14
N VAL A 24 10.16 0.95 -11.34
CA VAL A 24 10.38 1.04 -9.90
C VAL A 24 9.69 -0.18 -9.30
N GLU A 25 10.49 -1.08 -8.74
CA GLU A 25 9.98 -2.24 -8.00
C GLU A 25 8.99 -1.80 -6.92
N PRO A 26 7.80 -2.40 -6.84
CA PRO A 26 6.82 -1.97 -5.87
C PRO A 26 7.29 -2.24 -4.44
N THR A 27 7.06 -1.29 -3.55
CA THR A 27 7.42 -1.39 -2.13
C THR A 27 6.61 -2.47 -1.42
N CYS A 28 7.03 -2.88 -0.22
CA CYS A 28 6.31 -3.90 0.56
C CYS A 28 4.86 -3.46 0.84
N TYR A 29 4.63 -2.19 1.17
CA TYR A 29 3.29 -1.61 1.34
C TYR A 29 2.45 -1.76 0.06
N GLN A 30 3.00 -1.39 -1.09
CA GLN A 30 2.28 -1.45 -2.37
C GLN A 30 1.92 -2.90 -2.74
N LYS A 31 2.83 -3.84 -2.48
CA LYS A 31 2.61 -5.27 -2.68
C LYS A 31 1.42 -5.77 -1.85
N TYR A 32 1.34 -5.46 -0.56
CA TYR A 32 0.20 -5.85 0.28
C TYR A 32 -1.08 -5.10 -0.09
N ALA A 33 -1.04 -3.78 -0.26
CA ALA A 33 -2.20 -2.96 -0.59
C ALA A 33 -2.92 -3.45 -1.86
N LYS A 34 -2.15 -3.79 -2.91
CA LYS A 34 -2.68 -4.36 -4.16
C LYS A 34 -3.41 -5.69 -3.95
N VAL A 35 -2.96 -6.52 -2.99
CA VAL A 35 -3.64 -7.77 -2.64
C VAL A 35 -4.98 -7.50 -1.96
N PHE A 36 -5.04 -6.55 -1.02
CA PHE A 36 -6.28 -6.13 -0.37
C PHE A 36 -7.25 -5.49 -1.35
N GLU A 37 -6.78 -4.63 -2.26
CA GLU A 37 -7.60 -4.02 -3.31
C GLU A 37 -8.24 -5.09 -4.21
N LYS A 38 -7.43 -6.06 -4.66
CA LYS A 38 -7.90 -7.11 -5.58
C LYS A 38 -8.83 -8.12 -4.93
N ARG A 39 -8.54 -8.53 -3.70
CA ARG A 39 -9.24 -9.66 -3.04
C ARG A 39 -10.29 -9.21 -2.05
N GLY A 40 -10.11 -8.03 -1.48
CA GLY A 40 -10.84 -7.56 -0.32
C GLY A 40 -10.43 -8.30 0.97
N ALA A 41 -10.96 -7.83 2.10
CA ALA A 41 -10.84 -8.48 3.40
C ALA A 41 -12.20 -8.79 4.02
N TYR A 42 -12.22 -9.76 4.93
CA TYR A 42 -13.29 -9.92 5.91
C TYR A 42 -13.24 -8.77 6.94
N PRO A 43 -14.37 -8.47 7.61
CA PRO A 43 -14.38 -7.52 8.72
C PRO A 43 -13.33 -7.87 9.79
N VAL A 44 -12.72 -6.83 10.36
CA VAL A 44 -11.81 -6.94 11.49
C VAL A 44 -12.62 -6.63 12.74
N GLU A 45 -12.76 -7.64 13.60
CA GLU A 45 -13.50 -7.54 14.87
C GLU A 45 -12.55 -7.08 15.97
N ASP A 46 -13.12 -6.65 17.10
CA ASP A 46 -12.36 -6.31 18.30
C ASP A 46 -11.56 -7.51 18.82
N GLY A 47 -10.36 -7.25 19.31
CA GLY A 47 -9.44 -8.27 19.81
C GLY A 47 -7.98 -7.96 19.52
N THR A 48 -7.12 -8.86 20.01
CA THR A 48 -5.66 -8.78 19.80
C THR A 48 -5.27 -9.62 18.59
N TYR A 49 -4.51 -9.02 17.68
CA TYR A 49 -3.97 -9.66 16.48
C TYR A 49 -2.45 -9.66 16.58
N THR A 50 -1.80 -10.81 16.41
CA THR A 50 -0.35 -11.01 16.63
C THR A 50 0.44 -11.23 15.33
N ASP A 51 -0.22 -11.03 14.21
CA ASP A 51 0.22 -11.42 12.87
C ASP A 51 -0.16 -10.38 11.83
N VAL A 52 -0.17 -9.11 12.26
CA VAL A 52 -0.39 -7.98 11.37
C VAL A 52 0.92 -7.56 10.70
N ILE A 53 0.80 -6.89 9.56
CA ILE A 53 1.94 -6.19 8.95
C ILE A 53 1.82 -4.71 9.30
N ILE A 54 2.86 -4.19 9.94
CA ILE A 54 3.01 -2.76 10.25
C ILE A 54 3.93 -2.17 9.20
N THR A 55 3.41 -1.23 8.42
CA THR A 55 4.20 -0.54 7.41
C THR A 55 4.58 0.85 7.91
N ILE A 56 5.84 1.23 7.78
CA ILE A 56 6.34 2.58 8.07
C ILE A 56 6.92 3.14 6.78
N ARG A 57 6.34 4.22 6.26
CA ARG A 57 6.72 4.81 4.98
C ARG A 57 7.29 6.20 5.17
N LYS A 58 8.36 6.52 4.44
CA LYS A 58 8.96 7.85 4.39
C LYS A 58 9.49 8.12 3.00
N GLY A 59 8.97 9.16 2.34
CA GLY A 59 9.30 9.42 0.94
C GLY A 59 8.88 8.26 0.02
N ALA A 60 9.84 7.70 -0.73
CA ALA A 60 9.61 6.57 -1.64
C ALA A 60 9.73 5.20 -0.95
N ASP A 61 10.29 5.16 0.26
CA ASP A 61 10.61 3.92 0.96
C ASP A 61 9.44 3.43 1.82
N ALA A 62 9.35 2.12 1.98
CA ALA A 62 8.42 1.47 2.89
C ALA A 62 9.09 0.27 3.55
N ASP A 63 9.22 0.33 4.87
CA ASP A 63 9.61 -0.81 5.69
C ASP A 63 8.36 -1.52 6.20
N CYS A 64 8.38 -2.85 6.22
CA CYS A 64 7.29 -3.68 6.68
C CYS A 64 7.77 -4.65 7.75
N PHE A 65 7.09 -4.64 8.89
CA PHE A 65 7.42 -5.48 10.03
C PHE A 65 6.21 -6.34 10.40
N TYR A 66 6.47 -7.53 10.93
CA TYR A 66 5.44 -8.26 11.66
C TYR A 66 5.16 -7.54 12.98
N GLY A 67 3.95 -7.68 13.48
CA GLY A 67 3.59 -7.05 14.72
C GLY A 67 2.31 -7.54 15.35
N LYS A 68 2.00 -6.91 16.48
CA LYS A 68 0.80 -7.12 17.26
C LYS A 68 0.05 -5.82 17.46
N VAL A 69 -1.29 -5.88 17.41
CA VAL A 69 -2.16 -4.73 17.65
C VAL A 69 -3.40 -5.10 18.45
N LEU A 70 -3.90 -4.17 19.26
CA LEU A 70 -5.23 -4.25 19.86
C LEU A 70 -6.25 -3.47 19.02
N VAL A 71 -7.36 -4.12 18.67
CA VAL A 71 -8.56 -3.49 18.10
C VAL A 71 -9.63 -3.42 19.19
N LYS A 72 -10.16 -2.22 19.41
CA LYS A 72 -11.23 -1.93 20.38
C LYS A 72 -12.21 -0.93 19.78
N ASP A 73 -13.50 -1.20 19.92
CA ASP A 73 -14.59 -0.40 19.36
C ASP A 73 -14.43 -0.15 17.85
N GLY A 74 -13.98 -1.18 17.12
CA GLY A 74 -13.72 -1.15 15.68
C GLY A 74 -12.52 -0.28 15.25
N LYS A 75 -11.66 0.11 16.19
CA LYS A 75 -10.52 1.00 15.97
C LYS A 75 -9.24 0.40 16.55
N ILE A 76 -8.11 0.77 15.98
CA ILE A 76 -6.81 0.41 16.55
C ILE A 76 -6.51 1.31 17.76
N ASP A 77 -6.12 0.70 18.87
CA ASP A 77 -5.50 1.43 19.98
C ASP A 77 -4.03 1.71 19.62
N VAL A 78 -3.72 2.99 19.39
CA VAL A 78 -2.39 3.44 18.95
C VAL A 78 -1.31 3.23 20.00
N ASN A 79 -1.69 3.04 21.27
CA ASN A 79 -0.75 2.76 22.35
C ASN A 79 -0.42 1.26 22.46
N GLU A 80 -1.13 0.42 21.71
CA GLU A 80 -1.03 -1.03 21.75
C GLU A 80 -0.60 -1.59 20.38
N ILE A 81 0.27 -0.86 19.67
CA ILE A 81 0.94 -1.32 18.45
C ILE A 81 2.35 -1.77 18.80
N TYR A 82 2.73 -2.98 18.37
CA TYR A 82 4.01 -3.60 18.68
C TYR A 82 4.65 -4.19 17.43
N LEU A 83 5.97 -4.06 17.30
CA LEU A 83 6.78 -4.77 16.32
C LEU A 83 7.24 -6.11 16.91
N SER A 84 7.31 -7.15 16.10
CA SER A 84 7.84 -8.47 16.48
C SER A 84 9.35 -8.53 16.23
N PHE A 85 10.09 -9.08 17.18
CA PHE A 85 11.46 -9.53 16.99
C PHE A 85 11.51 -10.92 16.36
N GLU A 86 12.69 -11.34 15.90
CA GLU A 86 12.89 -12.69 15.34
C GLU A 86 12.73 -13.82 16.37
N ASP A 87 12.85 -13.51 17.67
CA ASP A 87 12.64 -14.44 18.78
C ASP A 87 11.18 -14.49 19.28
N ASP A 88 10.24 -13.97 18.49
CA ASP A 88 8.81 -13.84 18.79
C ASP A 88 8.46 -12.93 19.99
N SER A 89 9.44 -12.21 20.56
CA SER A 89 9.17 -11.15 21.52
C SER A 89 8.67 -9.87 20.83
N TYR A 90 8.18 -8.90 21.60
CA TYR A 90 7.53 -7.69 21.07
C TYR A 90 8.13 -6.41 21.65
N GLU A 91 8.36 -5.42 20.80
CA GLU A 91 8.65 -4.03 21.19
C GLU A 91 7.48 -3.13 20.85
N ARG A 92 7.08 -2.26 21.79
CA ARG A 92 6.02 -1.29 21.51
C ARG A 92 6.51 -0.22 20.54
N LEU A 93 5.72 0.05 19.50
CA LEU A 93 5.98 1.14 18.57
C LEU A 93 5.60 2.49 19.21
N VAL A 94 6.60 3.18 19.75
CA VAL A 94 6.40 4.49 20.39
C VAL A 94 6.63 5.61 19.37
N LYS A 95 5.55 6.27 18.94
CA LYS A 95 5.59 7.41 18.01
C LYS A 95 4.70 8.55 18.51
N LYS A 96 5.03 9.78 18.11
CA LYS A 96 4.17 10.96 18.30
C LYS A 96 3.42 11.23 17.01
N TYR A 97 2.09 11.40 17.10
CA TYR A 97 1.23 11.57 15.93
C TYR A 97 0.82 13.03 15.73
N LYS A 98 0.69 13.46 14.47
CA LYS A 98 0.22 14.81 14.12
C LYS A 98 -1.24 15.04 14.45
N TYR A 99 -2.03 13.97 14.45
CA TYR A 99 -3.48 14.04 14.62
C TYR A 99 -3.95 13.00 15.63
N ASP A 100 -4.83 13.43 16.54
CA ASP A 100 -5.59 12.55 17.41
C ASP A 100 -6.92 12.21 16.74
N THR A 101 -6.90 11.25 15.82
CA THR A 101 -8.12 10.80 15.14
C THR A 101 -8.29 9.29 15.27
N PRO A 102 -9.53 8.79 15.39
CA PRO A 102 -9.80 7.37 15.43
C PRO A 102 -9.17 6.62 14.25
N VAL A 103 -8.43 5.56 14.55
CA VAL A 103 -7.75 4.72 13.55
C VAL A 103 -8.68 3.59 13.12
N THR A 104 -9.60 3.92 12.22
CA THR A 104 -10.58 2.97 11.65
C THR A 104 -9.91 1.99 10.69
N ILE A 105 -10.53 0.84 10.47
CA ILE A 105 -10.02 -0.19 9.56
C ILE A 105 -10.96 -0.32 8.36
N ILE A 106 -10.44 -0.18 7.14
CA ILE A 106 -11.21 -0.32 5.89
C ILE A 106 -10.52 -1.35 5.03
N ASN A 107 -11.28 -2.37 4.60
CA ASN A 107 -10.78 -3.45 3.76
C ASN A 107 -9.51 -4.12 4.31
N GLY A 108 -9.43 -4.29 5.63
CA GLY A 108 -8.29 -4.92 6.30
C GLY A 108 -7.03 -4.06 6.40
N ILE A 109 -7.10 -2.77 6.06
CA ILE A 109 -6.00 -1.80 6.22
C ILE A 109 -6.48 -0.66 7.13
N SER A 110 -5.66 -0.27 8.10
CA SER A 110 -5.95 0.87 8.96
C SER A 110 -5.98 2.18 8.18
N LYS A 111 -6.69 3.18 8.68
CA LYS A 111 -6.43 4.58 8.37
C LYS A 111 -4.94 4.86 8.59
N THR A 112 -4.34 5.65 7.69
CA THR A 112 -2.93 6.03 7.84
C THR A 112 -2.75 6.92 9.05
N LEU A 113 -1.87 6.50 9.95
CA LEU A 113 -1.36 7.35 11.03
C LEU A 113 -0.21 8.18 10.48
N VAL A 114 -0.16 9.46 10.84
CA VAL A 114 0.90 10.38 10.40
C VAL A 114 1.70 10.79 11.63
N THR A 115 2.99 10.51 11.66
CA THR A 115 3.87 10.88 12.78
C THR A 115 4.34 12.32 12.65
N LEU A 116 4.83 12.92 13.75
CA LEU A 116 5.44 14.24 13.72
C LEU A 116 6.65 14.31 12.77
N ASP A 117 7.33 13.18 12.54
CA ASP A 117 8.50 13.05 11.67
C ASP A 117 8.15 12.76 10.20
N ASP A 118 6.90 12.99 9.81
CA ASP A 118 6.34 12.78 8.47
C ASP A 118 6.39 11.32 7.98
N GLU A 119 6.41 10.36 8.91
CA GLU A 119 6.23 8.95 8.56
C GLU A 119 4.75 8.62 8.44
N LEU A 120 4.43 7.77 7.46
CA LEU A 120 3.09 7.25 7.24
C LEU A 120 3.04 5.80 7.71
N ILE A 121 2.24 5.54 8.75
CA ILE A 121 2.09 4.22 9.35
C ILE A 121 0.73 3.62 8.98
N ASN A 122 0.72 2.35 8.59
CA ASN A 122 -0.50 1.58 8.38
C ASN A 122 -0.35 0.20 9.03
N VAL A 123 -1.45 -0.33 9.53
CA VAL A 123 -1.57 -1.71 10.03
C VAL A 123 -2.43 -2.52 9.08
N MET A 124 -1.93 -3.67 8.63
CA MET A 124 -2.58 -4.52 7.64
C MET A 124 -2.87 -5.92 8.20
N PHE A 125 -4.14 -6.30 8.16
CA PHE A 125 -4.66 -7.55 8.74
C PHE A 125 -4.61 -8.69 7.71
N VAL A 126 -3.41 -9.22 7.44
CA VAL A 126 -3.17 -10.14 6.32
C VAL A 126 -3.96 -11.45 6.40
N LYS A 127 -4.23 -11.98 7.61
CA LYS A 127 -5.10 -13.16 7.77
C LYS A 127 -6.58 -12.91 7.46
N LYS A 128 -7.01 -11.65 7.36
CA LYS A 128 -8.38 -11.28 6.98
C LYS A 128 -8.56 -11.15 5.47
N ILE A 129 -7.50 -11.29 4.66
CA ILE A 129 -7.59 -11.24 3.20
C ILE A 129 -8.47 -12.39 2.69
N LYS A 130 -9.52 -12.07 1.94
CA LYS A 130 -10.42 -13.06 1.33
C LYS A 130 -9.65 -13.98 0.38
N PRO A 131 -10.01 -15.26 0.22
CA PRO A 131 -9.34 -16.17 -0.72
C PRO A 131 -9.33 -15.62 -2.16
N LYS A 132 -8.38 -16.07 -2.98
CA LYS A 132 -8.42 -15.75 -4.42
C LYS A 132 -9.75 -16.23 -4.99
N LYS A 133 -10.43 -15.40 -5.78
CA LYS A 133 -11.62 -15.82 -6.51
C LYS A 133 -11.24 -17.01 -7.40
N LYS A 134 -12.05 -18.07 -7.37
CA LYS A 134 -11.86 -19.23 -8.25
C LYS A 134 -11.95 -18.76 -9.71
N ALA A 135 -11.10 -19.30 -10.57
CA ALA A 135 -11.23 -19.06 -12.00
C ALA A 135 -12.52 -19.68 -12.51
N TYR A 136 -13.23 -18.99 -13.39
CA TYR A 136 -14.35 -19.59 -14.11
C TYR A 136 -13.81 -20.69 -15.02
N LYS A 137 -14.46 -21.86 -15.01
CA LYS A 137 -14.25 -22.84 -16.08
C LYS A 137 -14.82 -22.23 -17.36
N ARG A 138 -13.98 -22.06 -18.38
CA ARG A 138 -14.44 -21.65 -19.70
C ARG A 138 -15.10 -22.86 -20.36
N ALA A 139 -16.25 -22.67 -20.99
CA ALA A 139 -16.82 -23.69 -21.86
C ALA A 139 -15.85 -23.96 -23.01
N ALA A 140 -15.79 -25.22 -23.46
CA ALA A 140 -15.16 -25.52 -24.75
C ALA A 140 -16.02 -24.92 -25.86
N ASP A 141 -15.39 -24.54 -26.98
CA ASP A 141 -16.15 -24.14 -28.17
C ASP A 141 -16.99 -25.35 -28.64
N PRO A 142 -18.24 -25.11 -29.08
CA PRO A 142 -19.12 -26.19 -29.52
C PRO A 142 -18.59 -26.86 -30.79
N ASP A 143 -18.63 -28.19 -30.82
CA ASP A 143 -18.45 -29.00 -32.02
C ASP A 143 -19.85 -29.37 -32.54
N PHE A 144 -20.24 -28.77 -33.67
CA PHE A 144 -21.58 -28.92 -34.26
C PHE A 144 -21.60 -29.92 -35.44
N ASP A 145 -20.48 -30.57 -35.75
CA ASP A 145 -20.31 -31.42 -36.96
C ASP A 145 -20.32 -32.94 -36.64
N LEU A 146 -21.27 -33.40 -35.81
CA LEU A 146 -21.51 -34.84 -35.53
C LEU A 146 -22.71 -35.41 -36.27
#